data_AF-A0A3B3UFP5-F1
#
_entry.id   AF-A0A3B3UFP5-F1
#
_cell.length_a   1.000
_cell.length_b   1.000
_cell.length_c   1.000
_cell.angle_alpha   90.00
_cell.angle_beta   90.00
_cell.angle_gamma   90.00
#
_symmetry.space_group_name_H-M   'P 1'
#
loop_
_entity.id
_entity.type
_entity.pdbx_description
1 polymer ?
#
loop_
_entity_poly.entity_id
_entity_poly.type
_entity_poly.pdbx_seq_one_letter_code
_entity_poly.pdbx_strand_id
1 'polypeptide(L)'
;LGTPLAVHIFSCLHPFIMNSGWNGTIESPGFPYGYPNGANCTWVIVAEKGNRIHIVFQSFAVEEEYDFLSLYDGHPQPANFRTRLTGFTIPPPVTSSDSIFSLRLTSDFAVSAHGFKVAYEELRSSSCGNPGVPAKGIRNGTQFNVGDKIRYRCVTGYVLDGHSLLTCVTSTAGVSVWDFPVPICRAEDTCGGTLRGSSGLISSLGSSRECKWTILADPGDTISLVFTEFQMEEKSDYLEIEGSKQPTIW
;
A
#
# COMPACT_ATOMS: atom_id res chain seq x y z
N LEU A 1 -23.28 -23.22 8.03
CA LEU A 1 -24.15 -22.42 7.13
C LEU A 1 -23.93 -20.97 7.54
N GLY A 2 -22.94 -20.32 6.91
CA GLY A 2 -22.52 -18.96 7.25
C GLY A 2 -23.53 -17.95 6.75
N THR A 3 -23.82 -16.95 7.58
CA THR A 3 -24.71 -15.84 7.24
C THR A 3 -24.07 -15.02 6.12
N PRO A 4 -24.81 -14.67 5.06
CA PRO A 4 -24.25 -13.82 4.01
C PRO A 4 -23.82 -12.45 4.53
N LEU A 5 -22.70 -11.91 3.98
CA LEU A 5 -22.20 -10.57 4.30
C LEU A 5 -23.33 -9.54 4.23
N ALA A 6 -23.39 -8.68 5.24
CA ALA A 6 -24.31 -7.54 5.28
C ALA A 6 -23.51 -6.25 5.09
N VAL A 7 -23.88 -5.46 4.08
CA VAL A 7 -23.33 -4.13 3.86
C VAL A 7 -24.37 -3.12 4.34
N HIS A 8 -24.01 -2.29 5.31
CA HIS A 8 -24.86 -1.20 5.79
C HIS A 8 -24.38 0.12 5.15
N ILE A 9 -25.29 0.85 4.50
CA ILE A 9 -24.98 2.07 3.74
C ILE A 9 -25.71 3.26 4.37
N PHE A 10 -24.98 4.34 4.63
CA PHE A 10 -25.52 5.63 5.03
C PHE A 10 -25.07 6.69 4.00
N SER A 11 -26.04 7.21 3.23
CA SER A 11 -25.92 8.19 2.11
C SER A 11 -25.00 7.73 0.95
N CYS A 12 -25.21 7.98 -0.33
CA CYS A 12 -26.01 8.96 -1.08
C CYS A 12 -27.11 8.25 -1.91
N LEU A 13 -28.38 8.56 -1.62
CA LEU A 13 -29.58 8.34 -2.44
C LEU A 13 -29.63 7.06 -3.31
N HIS A 14 -29.66 5.90 -2.64
CA HIS A 14 -30.53 4.72 -2.87
C HIS A 14 -29.82 3.49 -2.24
N PRO A 15 -30.53 2.63 -1.49
CA PRO A 15 -29.94 1.45 -0.89
C PRO A 15 -29.69 0.42 -2.00
N PHE A 16 -28.49 0.43 -2.58
CA PHE A 16 -28.03 -0.73 -3.31
C PHE A 16 -27.56 -1.77 -2.30
N ILE A 17 -28.44 -2.74 -2.04
CA ILE A 17 -28.14 -3.93 -1.27
C ILE A 17 -27.19 -4.77 -2.12
N MET A 18 -25.93 -4.91 -1.71
CA MET A 18 -25.14 -6.04 -2.17
C MET A 18 -25.51 -7.23 -1.30
N ASN A 19 -26.39 -8.08 -1.82
CA ASN A 19 -26.71 -9.36 -1.21
C ASN A 19 -25.53 -10.33 -1.38
N SER A 20 -25.05 -10.84 -0.24
CA SER A 20 -24.62 -12.23 -0.04
C SER A 20 -23.53 -12.82 -0.95
N GLY A 21 -22.29 -12.80 -0.47
CA GLY A 21 -21.17 -13.64 -0.92
C GLY A 21 -19.93 -13.34 -0.10
N TRP A 22 -18.93 -14.23 0.01
CA TRP A 22 -17.66 -13.94 0.71
C TRP A 22 -16.78 -12.89 -0.01
N ASN A 23 -17.29 -12.26 -1.07
CA ASN A 23 -16.64 -11.24 -1.87
C ASN A 23 -17.68 -10.34 -2.56
N GLY A 24 -17.22 -9.20 -3.06
CA GLY A 24 -18.05 -8.26 -3.81
C GLY A 24 -17.27 -7.08 -4.38
N THR A 25 -17.99 -6.10 -4.93
CA THR A 25 -17.41 -4.89 -5.51
C THR A 25 -18.19 -3.66 -5.07
N ILE A 26 -17.48 -2.56 -4.80
CA ILE A 26 -18.06 -1.26 -4.50
C ILE A 26 -17.58 -0.28 -5.57
N GLU A 27 -18.51 0.47 -6.14
CA GLU A 27 -18.25 1.54 -7.09
C GLU A 27 -18.72 2.86 -6.50
N SER A 28 -17.97 3.94 -6.75
CA SER A 28 -18.44 5.28 -6.44
C SER A 28 -19.71 5.59 -7.25
N PRO A 29 -20.64 6.43 -6.75
CA PRO A 29 -21.82 6.82 -7.51
C PRO A 29 -21.41 7.41 -8.87
N GLY A 30 -22.11 7.06 -9.94
CA GLY A 30 -21.83 7.60 -11.28
C GLY A 30 -20.57 7.04 -11.96
N PHE A 31 -19.85 6.08 -11.36
CA PHE A 31 -18.71 5.41 -12.00
C PHE A 31 -19.12 4.76 -13.35
N PRO A 32 -18.29 4.82 -14.42
CA PRO A 32 -16.99 5.51 -14.52
C PRO A 32 -17.10 6.96 -15.00
N TYR A 33 -18.31 7.52 -15.10
CA TYR A 33 -18.55 8.85 -15.69
C TYR A 33 -18.28 10.01 -14.72
N GLY A 34 -18.20 9.70 -13.42
CA GLY A 34 -17.77 10.62 -12.38
C GLY A 34 -18.74 10.69 -11.21
N TYR A 35 -18.22 10.92 -10.02
CA TYR A 35 -19.03 11.05 -8.81
C TYR A 35 -19.69 12.43 -8.71
N PRO A 36 -20.85 12.54 -8.02
CA PRO A 36 -21.54 13.81 -7.86
C PRO A 36 -20.78 14.73 -6.90
N ASN A 37 -20.84 16.03 -7.15
CA ASN A 37 -20.35 17.03 -6.20
C ASN A 37 -21.22 17.03 -4.93
N GLY A 38 -20.63 17.39 -3.79
CA GLY A 38 -21.22 17.33 -2.47
C GLY A 38 -21.48 15.91 -1.99
N ALA A 39 -20.81 14.90 -2.58
CA ALA A 39 -20.96 13.52 -2.17
C ALA A 39 -20.49 13.33 -0.71
N ASN A 40 -21.29 12.60 0.06
CA ASN A 40 -20.92 12.10 1.37
C ASN A 40 -21.46 10.69 1.52
N CYS A 41 -20.78 9.73 0.90
CA CYS A 41 -21.27 8.38 0.80
C CYS A 41 -20.41 7.43 1.62
N THR A 42 -21.05 6.62 2.47
CA THR A 42 -20.35 5.72 3.40
C THR A 42 -20.77 4.27 3.19
N TRP A 43 -19.78 3.39 3.03
CA TRP A 43 -19.95 1.95 2.93
C TRP A 43 -19.31 1.28 4.15
N VAL A 44 -20.07 0.41 4.82
CA VAL A 44 -19.57 -0.43 5.93
C VAL A 44 -19.63 -1.89 5.50
N ILE A 45 -18.47 -2.53 5.44
CA ILE A 45 -18.32 -3.94 5.12
C ILE A 45 -18.18 -4.71 6.43
N VAL A 46 -18.99 -5.76 6.62
CA VAL A 46 -19.01 -6.59 7.84
C VAL A 46 -18.82 -8.06 7.45
N ALA A 47 -17.73 -8.68 7.92
CA ALA A 47 -17.39 -10.09 7.76
C ALA A 47 -17.83 -10.93 8.96
N GLU A 48 -17.69 -12.26 8.87
CA GLU A 48 -17.89 -13.12 10.03
C GLU A 48 -16.86 -12.80 11.12
N LYS A 49 -17.27 -12.94 12.38
CA LYS A 49 -16.41 -12.66 13.52
C LYS A 49 -15.12 -13.50 13.45
N GLY A 50 -13.97 -12.82 13.49
CA GLY A 50 -12.64 -13.45 13.43
C GLY A 50 -12.05 -13.55 12.03
N ASN A 51 -12.85 -13.30 10.98
CA ASN A 51 -12.33 -13.10 9.63
C ASN A 51 -12.00 -11.62 9.41
N ARG A 52 -11.08 -11.36 8.48
CA ARG A 52 -10.68 -10.01 8.06
C ARG A 52 -11.26 -9.70 6.69
N ILE A 53 -11.21 -8.44 6.30
CA ILE A 53 -11.69 -7.94 5.01
C ILE A 53 -10.49 -7.48 4.21
N HIS A 54 -10.35 -8.00 2.99
CA HIS A 54 -9.31 -7.62 2.06
C HIS A 54 -9.89 -6.84 0.90
N ILE A 55 -9.29 -5.70 0.59
CA ILE A 55 -9.76 -4.75 -0.40
C ILE A 55 -8.68 -4.54 -1.44
N VAL A 56 -9.07 -4.67 -2.70
CA VAL A 56 -8.22 -4.46 -3.87
C VAL A 56 -8.84 -3.37 -4.73
N PHE A 57 -8.08 -2.30 -4.98
CA PHE A 57 -8.50 -1.25 -5.91
C PHE A 57 -8.34 -1.72 -7.35
N GLN A 58 -9.42 -1.66 -8.13
CA GLN A 58 -9.44 -1.98 -9.56
C GLN A 58 -9.33 -0.72 -10.41
N SER A 59 -9.91 0.39 -9.95
CA SER A 59 -9.82 1.71 -10.54
C SER A 59 -9.85 2.77 -9.45
N PHE A 60 -9.11 3.86 -9.63
CA PHE A 60 -9.06 4.95 -8.67
C PHE A 60 -8.76 6.28 -9.37
N ALA A 61 -9.70 7.22 -9.30
CA ALA A 61 -9.58 8.57 -9.79
C ALA A 61 -10.47 9.46 -8.91
N VAL A 62 -9.86 10.15 -7.95
CA VAL A 62 -10.52 11.10 -7.05
C VAL A 62 -9.77 12.41 -7.15
N GLU A 63 -10.46 13.55 -7.18
CA GLU A 63 -9.83 14.86 -7.33
C GLU A 63 -8.79 15.14 -6.25
N GLU A 64 -7.57 15.51 -6.68
CA GLU A 64 -6.45 15.84 -5.80
C GLU A 64 -6.76 17.06 -4.93
N GLU A 65 -6.32 17.01 -3.68
CA GLU A 65 -6.42 18.09 -2.68
C GLU A 65 -7.83 18.47 -2.17
N TYR A 66 -8.90 18.19 -2.92
CA TYR A 66 -10.27 18.61 -2.57
C TYR A 66 -11.18 17.44 -2.20
N ASP A 67 -11.08 16.33 -2.93
CA ASP A 67 -11.93 15.17 -2.74
C ASP A 67 -11.16 13.97 -2.17
N PHE A 68 -11.88 13.15 -1.42
CA PHE A 68 -11.23 12.12 -0.61
C PHE A 68 -12.04 10.85 -0.48
N LEU A 69 -11.36 9.72 -0.68
CA LEU A 69 -11.78 8.43 -0.17
C LEU A 69 -11.07 8.15 1.16
N SER A 70 -11.82 8.24 2.25
CA SER A 70 -11.33 7.92 3.60
C SER A 70 -11.56 6.44 3.91
N LEU A 71 -10.54 5.77 4.43
CA LEU A 71 -10.60 4.38 4.85
C LEU A 71 -10.59 4.28 6.38
N TYR A 72 -11.40 3.37 6.93
CA TYR A 72 -11.52 3.13 8.37
C TYR A 72 -11.37 1.65 8.67
N ASP A 73 -10.50 1.32 9.62
CA ASP A 73 -10.30 -0.04 10.10
C ASP A 73 -11.32 -0.37 11.20
N GLY A 74 -12.59 -0.41 10.81
CA GLY A 74 -13.74 -0.54 11.69
C GLY A 74 -14.92 0.30 11.22
N HIS A 75 -15.82 0.64 12.14
CA HIS A 75 -16.91 1.59 11.88
C HIS A 75 -16.35 2.98 11.52
N PRO A 76 -17.08 3.82 10.75
CA PRO A 76 -16.59 5.11 10.24
C PRO A 76 -16.55 6.20 11.32
N GLN A 77 -15.68 5.99 12.32
CA GLN A 77 -15.45 6.87 13.45
C GLN A 77 -14.00 7.36 13.46
N PRO A 78 -13.71 8.53 14.05
CA PRO A 78 -12.35 9.07 14.10
C PRO A 78 -11.31 8.10 14.69
N ALA A 79 -11.69 7.31 15.70
CA ALA A 79 -10.81 6.33 16.34
C ALA A 79 -10.36 5.19 15.41
N ASN A 80 -11.12 4.91 14.35
CA ASN A 80 -10.83 3.85 13.38
C ASN A 80 -10.24 4.41 12.08
N PHE A 81 -9.97 5.71 12.00
CA PHE A 81 -9.44 6.32 10.78
C PHE A 81 -8.08 5.73 10.44
N ARG A 82 -7.93 5.25 9.20
CA ARG A 82 -6.70 4.62 8.72
C ARG A 82 -5.92 5.54 7.79
N THR A 83 -6.55 5.99 6.72
CA THR A 83 -5.89 6.85 5.72
C THR A 83 -6.92 7.55 4.84
N ARG A 84 -6.43 8.54 4.09
CA ARG A 84 -7.19 9.29 3.10
C ARG A 84 -6.49 9.18 1.75
N LEU A 85 -7.25 8.83 0.72
CA LEU A 85 -6.76 8.60 -0.63
C LEU A 85 -7.34 9.64 -1.57
N THR A 86 -6.50 10.10 -2.50
CA THR A 86 -6.85 11.05 -3.56
C THR A 86 -5.90 10.87 -4.76
N GLY A 87 -6.23 11.46 -5.90
CA GLY A 87 -5.49 11.37 -7.16
C GLY A 87 -5.87 10.19 -8.03
N PHE A 88 -4.97 9.88 -8.97
CA PHE A 88 -5.22 8.94 -10.09
C PHE A 88 -4.39 7.67 -10.02
N THR A 89 -3.55 7.53 -8.97
CA THR A 89 -2.73 6.34 -8.78
C THR A 89 -3.53 5.28 -8.05
N ILE A 90 -3.58 4.06 -8.61
CA ILE A 90 -4.25 2.92 -7.97
C ILE A 90 -3.57 2.59 -6.63
N PRO A 91 -4.29 2.68 -5.49
CA PRO A 91 -3.73 2.37 -4.18
C PRO A 91 -3.38 0.87 -4.02
N PRO A 92 -2.41 0.54 -3.17
CA PRO A 92 -2.11 -0.86 -2.85
C PRO A 92 -3.29 -1.54 -2.14
N PRO A 93 -3.41 -2.88 -2.21
CA PRO A 93 -4.42 -3.61 -1.46
C PRO A 93 -4.32 -3.38 0.04
N VAL A 94 -5.45 -3.47 0.72
CA VAL A 94 -5.59 -3.15 2.14
C VAL A 94 -6.32 -4.29 2.83
N THR A 95 -5.80 -4.75 3.96
CA THR A 95 -6.46 -5.76 4.81
C THR A 95 -6.84 -5.12 6.13
N SER A 96 -8.08 -5.29 6.56
CA SER A 96 -8.56 -4.84 7.87
C SER A 96 -7.90 -5.61 9.01
N SER A 97 -7.90 -5.05 10.21
CA SER A 97 -7.42 -5.73 11.41
C SER A 97 -8.48 -6.68 12.01
N ASP A 98 -9.76 -6.40 11.78
CA ASP A 98 -10.91 -7.14 12.30
C ASP A 98 -12.00 -7.31 11.21
N SER A 99 -13.18 -7.76 11.60
CA SER A 99 -14.34 -8.11 10.80
C SER A 99 -15.14 -6.91 10.27
N ILE A 100 -14.71 -5.67 10.51
CA ILE A 100 -15.41 -4.47 10.01
C ILE A 100 -14.41 -3.54 9.33
N PHE A 101 -14.76 -3.05 8.15
CA PHE A 101 -13.99 -2.03 7.43
C PHE A 101 -14.93 -1.07 6.72
N SER A 102 -14.63 0.23 6.75
CA SER A 102 -15.49 1.24 6.14
C SER A 102 -14.74 2.13 5.15
N LEU A 103 -15.46 2.56 4.13
CA LEU A 103 -15.01 3.53 3.13
C LEU A 103 -15.96 4.74 3.17
N ARG A 104 -15.42 5.95 3.06
CA ARG A 104 -16.22 7.16 2.95
C ARG A 104 -15.70 8.05 1.83
N LEU A 105 -16.50 8.26 0.81
CA LEU A 105 -16.27 9.27 -0.22
C LEU A 105 -16.82 10.60 0.27
N THR A 106 -15.97 11.63 0.30
CA THR A 106 -16.37 13.01 0.56
C THR A 106 -15.87 13.85 -0.59
N SER A 107 -16.77 14.59 -1.25
CA SER A 107 -16.41 15.54 -2.29
C SER A 107 -16.86 16.97 -1.95
N ASP A 108 -16.20 17.94 -2.56
CA ASP A 108 -16.55 19.36 -2.45
C ASP A 108 -17.67 19.74 -3.44
N PHE A 109 -17.89 21.03 -3.72
CA PHE A 109 -19.00 21.50 -4.56
C PHE A 109 -18.72 21.52 -6.08
N ALA A 110 -17.49 21.28 -6.53
CA ALA A 110 -17.11 21.45 -7.95
C ALA A 110 -16.00 20.49 -8.37
N VAL A 111 -15.98 20.13 -9.65
CA VAL A 111 -15.00 19.18 -10.22
C VAL A 111 -15.17 17.77 -9.65
N SER A 112 -15.13 16.78 -10.53
CA SER A 112 -15.10 15.39 -10.11
C SER A 112 -14.30 14.57 -11.11
N ALA A 113 -13.67 13.53 -10.60
CA ALA A 113 -12.97 12.54 -11.40
C ALA A 113 -13.86 11.31 -11.65
N HIS A 114 -13.36 10.34 -12.44
CA HIS A 114 -14.12 9.12 -12.80
C HIS A 114 -14.56 8.27 -11.60
N GLY A 115 -13.98 8.48 -10.42
CA GLY A 115 -14.30 7.77 -9.19
C GLY A 115 -13.49 6.49 -9.02
N PHE A 116 -14.01 5.56 -8.23
CA PHE A 116 -13.29 4.34 -7.88
C PHE A 116 -14.15 3.10 -8.04
N LYS A 117 -13.45 1.98 -8.24
CA LYS A 117 -13.99 0.63 -8.17
C LYS A 117 -13.07 -0.22 -7.31
N VAL A 118 -13.62 -0.81 -6.25
CA VAL A 118 -12.89 -1.72 -5.36
C VAL A 118 -13.55 -3.08 -5.38
N ALA A 119 -12.75 -4.13 -5.33
CA ALA A 119 -13.19 -5.47 -4.99
C ALA A 119 -12.85 -5.74 -3.52
N TYR A 120 -13.75 -6.38 -2.79
CA TYR A 120 -13.52 -6.81 -1.42
C TYR A 120 -13.77 -8.31 -1.28
N GLU A 121 -13.06 -8.96 -0.37
CA GLU A 121 -13.25 -10.35 -0.01
C GLU A 121 -13.01 -10.60 1.47
N GLU A 122 -13.63 -11.65 1.99
CA GLU A 122 -13.44 -12.13 3.34
C GLU A 122 -12.20 -13.02 3.42
N LEU A 123 -11.23 -12.61 4.22
CA LEU A 123 -10.03 -13.38 4.52
C LEU A 123 -10.23 -14.20 5.78
N ARG A 124 -10.17 -15.52 5.59
CA ARG A 124 -10.02 -16.48 6.67
C ARG A 124 -8.64 -16.37 7.31
N SER A 125 -8.51 -16.85 8.54
CA SER A 125 -7.24 -16.91 9.27
C SER A 125 -6.13 -17.68 8.55
N SER A 126 -6.44 -18.51 7.56
CA SER A 126 -5.45 -19.24 6.75
C SER A 126 -4.91 -18.48 5.53
N SER A 127 -5.37 -17.26 5.23
CA SER A 127 -4.99 -16.50 4.04
C SER A 127 -4.46 -15.10 4.37
N CYS A 128 -3.32 -14.74 3.79
CA CYS A 128 -2.72 -13.40 3.91
C CYS A 128 -3.39 -12.36 3.00
N GLY A 129 -4.24 -12.80 2.07
CA GLY A 129 -4.80 -11.96 1.01
C GLY A 129 -3.81 -11.63 -0.09
N ASN A 130 -4.33 -11.14 -1.20
CA ASN A 130 -3.54 -10.80 -2.37
C ASN A 130 -2.67 -9.55 -2.07
N PRO A 131 -1.33 -9.67 -1.99
CA PRO A 131 -0.46 -8.53 -1.68
C PRO A 131 -0.47 -7.46 -2.77
N GLY A 132 -1.01 -7.76 -3.96
CA GLY A 132 -1.01 -6.84 -5.11
C GLY A 132 0.29 -6.89 -5.91
N VAL A 133 0.40 -5.98 -6.86
CA VAL A 133 1.58 -5.82 -7.72
C VAL A 133 1.99 -4.35 -7.65
N PRO A 134 3.24 -4.04 -7.26
CA PRO A 134 3.69 -2.66 -7.22
C PRO A 134 3.76 -2.09 -8.64
N ALA A 135 3.64 -0.76 -8.76
CA ALA A 135 3.80 -0.09 -10.05
C ALA A 135 5.15 -0.48 -10.67
N LYS A 136 5.15 -0.83 -11.96
CA LYS A 136 6.33 -1.32 -12.70
C LYS A 136 6.95 -2.62 -12.14
N GLY A 137 6.22 -3.32 -11.27
CA GLY A 137 6.56 -4.63 -10.75
C GLY A 137 5.90 -5.76 -11.52
N ILE A 138 6.49 -6.95 -11.37
CA ILE A 138 5.98 -8.22 -11.84
C ILE A 138 5.96 -9.16 -10.62
N ARG A 139 4.81 -9.79 -10.40
CA ARG A 139 4.61 -10.78 -9.35
C ARG A 139 4.57 -12.18 -9.93
N ASN A 140 5.25 -13.13 -9.29
CA ASN A 140 5.14 -14.55 -9.57
C ASN A 140 4.54 -15.28 -8.35
N GLY A 141 3.47 -16.04 -8.58
CA GLY A 141 2.66 -16.70 -7.55
C GLY A 141 1.21 -16.21 -7.53
N THR A 142 0.29 -17.15 -7.31
CA THR A 142 -1.17 -16.95 -7.40
C THR A 142 -1.93 -17.46 -6.18
N GLN A 143 -1.25 -18.08 -5.23
CA GLN A 143 -1.82 -18.61 -3.99
C GLN A 143 -1.33 -17.76 -2.81
N PHE A 144 -2.19 -17.58 -1.80
CA PHE A 144 -2.00 -16.62 -0.72
C PHE A 144 -2.27 -17.22 0.67
N ASN A 145 -2.27 -18.54 0.79
CA ASN A 145 -2.48 -19.24 2.06
C ASN A 145 -1.17 -19.33 2.85
N VAL A 146 -1.27 -19.61 4.15
CA VAL A 146 -0.11 -19.82 5.02
C VAL A 146 0.85 -20.86 4.41
N GLY A 147 2.11 -20.47 4.28
CA GLY A 147 3.18 -21.26 3.64
C GLY A 147 3.46 -20.87 2.19
N ASP A 148 2.53 -20.21 1.51
CA ASP A 148 2.72 -19.78 0.11
C ASP A 148 3.74 -18.66 0.02
N LYS A 149 4.43 -18.61 -1.13
CA LYS A 149 5.49 -17.65 -1.41
C LYS A 149 5.24 -16.89 -2.69
N ILE A 150 5.46 -15.58 -2.64
CA ILE A 150 5.30 -14.67 -3.76
C ILE A 150 6.65 -14.04 -4.07
N ARG A 151 7.09 -14.16 -5.33
CA ARG A 151 8.34 -13.55 -5.79
C ARG A 151 8.07 -12.30 -6.63
N TYR A 152 8.78 -11.22 -6.33
CA TYR A 152 8.72 -9.96 -7.07
C TYR A 152 9.99 -9.70 -7.86
N ARG A 153 9.81 -9.04 -9.00
CA ARG A 153 10.87 -8.44 -9.82
C ARG A 153 10.32 -7.18 -10.49
N CYS A 154 11.18 -6.32 -10.99
CA CYS A 154 10.76 -5.16 -11.76
C CYS A 154 10.85 -5.41 -13.27
N VAL A 155 10.14 -4.60 -14.05
CA VAL A 155 10.39 -4.51 -15.50
C VAL A 155 11.78 -3.91 -15.77
N THR A 156 12.30 -4.07 -16.98
CA THR A 156 13.58 -3.49 -17.40
C THR A 156 13.63 -1.97 -17.17
N GLY A 157 14.77 -1.46 -16.70
CA GLY A 157 14.97 -0.04 -16.34
C GLY A 157 14.47 0.34 -14.95
N TYR A 158 14.07 -0.66 -14.15
CA TYR A 158 13.67 -0.48 -12.75
C TYR A 158 14.36 -1.48 -11.84
N VAL A 159 14.75 -1.02 -10.65
CA VAL A 159 15.40 -1.82 -9.61
C VAL A 159 14.42 -2.05 -8.46
N LEU A 160 14.43 -3.26 -7.91
CA LEU A 160 13.55 -3.66 -6.81
C LEU A 160 14.12 -3.16 -5.48
N ASP A 161 13.35 -2.34 -4.78
CA ASP A 161 13.62 -1.86 -3.42
C ASP A 161 12.74 -2.62 -2.42
N GLY A 162 13.35 -3.52 -1.64
CA GLY A 162 12.68 -4.38 -0.67
C GLY A 162 12.88 -5.88 -0.88
N HIS A 163 12.07 -6.70 -0.22
CA HIS A 163 12.21 -8.16 -0.28
C HIS A 163 11.65 -8.72 -1.60
N SER A 164 12.49 -9.44 -2.34
CA SER A 164 12.06 -10.10 -3.59
C SER A 164 11.21 -11.34 -3.38
N LEU A 165 11.10 -11.84 -2.15
CA LEU A 165 10.31 -13.01 -1.78
C LEU A 165 9.53 -12.74 -0.50
N LEU A 166 8.21 -12.78 -0.59
CA LEU A 166 7.29 -12.71 0.53
C LEU A 166 6.77 -14.11 0.84
N THR A 167 6.63 -14.44 2.12
CA THR A 167 6.04 -15.70 2.61
C THR A 167 4.82 -15.38 3.46
N CYS A 168 3.71 -16.07 3.22
CA CYS A 168 2.53 -15.95 4.06
C CYS A 168 2.76 -16.76 5.35
N VAL A 169 2.81 -16.08 6.49
CA VAL A 169 3.14 -16.68 7.79
C VAL A 169 2.02 -16.44 8.79
N THR A 170 1.93 -17.29 9.81
CA THR A 170 1.05 -17.05 10.95
C THR A 170 1.79 -16.20 11.99
N SER A 171 1.29 -15.01 12.26
CA SER A 171 1.80 -14.15 13.33
C SER A 171 1.58 -14.76 14.72
N THR A 172 2.26 -14.19 15.73
CA THR A 172 2.09 -14.58 17.14
C THR A 172 0.65 -14.37 17.66
N ALA A 173 -0.12 -13.49 17.02
CA ALA A 173 -1.53 -13.26 17.32
C ALA A 173 -2.48 -14.28 16.64
N GLY A 174 -1.96 -15.31 15.97
CA GLY A 174 -2.75 -16.33 15.27
C GLY A 174 -3.35 -15.85 13.94
N VAL A 175 -2.90 -14.70 13.44
CA VAL A 175 -3.37 -14.05 12.21
C VAL A 175 -2.35 -14.27 11.09
N SER A 176 -2.79 -14.73 9.93
CA SER A 176 -1.97 -14.84 8.72
C SER A 176 -1.61 -13.48 8.14
N VAL A 177 -0.32 -13.22 7.98
CA VAL A 177 0.22 -11.97 7.41
C VAL A 177 1.42 -12.27 6.52
N TRP A 178 1.67 -11.39 5.55
CA TRP A 178 2.93 -11.43 4.80
C TRP A 178 4.08 -11.03 5.73
N ASP A 179 5.16 -11.79 5.71
CA ASP A 179 6.38 -11.56 6.50
C ASP A 179 7.04 -10.20 6.19
N PHE A 180 6.91 -9.73 4.95
CA PHE A 180 7.42 -8.43 4.48
C PHE A 180 6.33 -7.64 3.73
N PRO A 181 6.43 -6.29 3.70
CA PRO A 181 5.60 -5.48 2.83
C PRO A 181 5.94 -5.70 1.35
N VAL A 182 5.01 -5.32 0.48
CA VAL A 182 5.21 -5.34 -0.97
C VAL A 182 6.39 -4.43 -1.34
N PRO A 183 7.36 -4.90 -2.14
CA PRO A 183 8.51 -4.08 -2.54
C PRO A 183 8.10 -2.98 -3.54
N ILE A 184 8.98 -2.01 -3.76
CA ILE A 184 8.77 -0.89 -4.69
C ILE A 184 9.73 -1.05 -5.87
N CYS A 185 9.28 -0.75 -7.10
CA CYS A 185 10.16 -0.67 -8.26
C CYS A 185 10.52 0.80 -8.54
N ARG A 186 11.80 1.15 -8.39
CA ARG A 186 12.33 2.50 -8.67
C ARG A 186 13.04 2.52 -10.01
N ALA A 187 12.96 3.62 -10.74
CA ALA A 187 13.66 3.73 -12.02
C ALA A 187 15.17 3.69 -11.77
N GLU A 188 15.90 2.98 -12.62
CA GLU A 188 17.35 2.80 -12.54
C GLU A 188 18.11 4.14 -12.67
N ASP A 189 17.51 5.13 -13.33
CA ASP A 189 18.06 6.48 -13.54
C ASP A 189 17.72 7.47 -12.41
N THR A 190 17.00 7.03 -11.37
CA THR A 190 16.76 7.82 -10.15
C THR A 190 17.68 7.33 -9.03
N CYS A 191 18.47 8.24 -8.47
CA CYS A 191 19.38 7.91 -7.37
C CYS A 191 18.62 7.72 -6.04
N GLY A 192 19.05 6.75 -5.23
CA GLY A 192 18.49 6.45 -3.91
C GLY A 192 17.88 5.05 -3.80
N GLY A 193 17.72 4.55 -2.57
CA GLY A 193 17.21 3.20 -2.31
C GLY A 193 17.65 2.63 -0.95
N THR A 194 17.18 1.43 -0.62
CA THR A 194 17.53 0.76 0.64
C THR A 194 18.48 -0.41 0.41
N LEU A 195 19.64 -0.40 1.07
CA LEU A 195 20.62 -1.47 1.03
C LEU A 195 20.50 -2.33 2.30
N ARG A 196 20.35 -3.65 2.10
CA ARG A 196 20.37 -4.68 3.13
C ARG A 196 21.32 -5.79 2.68
N GLY A 197 22.28 -6.16 3.50
CA GLY A 197 23.28 -7.19 3.19
C GLY A 197 24.61 -6.95 3.93
N SER A 198 25.53 -7.90 3.85
CA SER A 198 26.85 -7.80 4.48
C SER A 198 27.78 -6.78 3.80
N SER A 199 27.49 -6.40 2.56
CA SER A 199 28.22 -5.38 1.78
C SER A 199 27.39 -4.90 0.58
N GLY A 200 27.76 -3.75 0.00
CA GLY A 200 27.12 -3.18 -1.18
C GLY A 200 27.92 -2.01 -1.76
N LEU A 201 27.58 -1.58 -2.98
CA LEU A 201 28.17 -0.42 -3.64
C LEU A 201 27.10 0.65 -3.84
N ILE A 202 27.39 1.90 -3.45
CA ILE A 202 26.55 3.08 -3.71
C ILE A 202 27.26 3.93 -4.75
N SER A 203 26.52 4.36 -5.76
CA SER A 203 27.01 5.28 -6.78
C SER A 203 25.97 6.36 -7.08
N SER A 204 26.41 7.59 -7.27
CA SER A 204 25.56 8.74 -7.64
C SER A 204 25.11 8.73 -9.12
N LEU A 205 25.06 7.56 -9.74
CA LEU A 205 24.64 7.37 -11.14
C LEU A 205 23.13 7.63 -11.26
N GLY A 206 22.72 8.89 -11.34
CA GLY A 206 21.34 9.30 -11.53
C GLY A 206 21.24 10.79 -11.81
N SER A 207 20.22 11.20 -12.56
CA SER A 207 20.03 12.60 -12.95
C SER A 207 19.16 13.39 -11.95
N SER A 208 18.93 12.85 -10.74
CA SER A 208 18.08 13.50 -9.72
C SER A 208 18.91 14.45 -8.86
N ARG A 209 18.32 15.61 -8.53
CA ARG A 209 18.94 16.65 -7.69
C ARG A 209 18.98 16.29 -6.20
N GLU A 210 18.17 15.34 -5.78
CA GLU A 210 18.12 14.84 -4.40
C GLU A 210 18.14 13.32 -4.40
N CYS A 211 19.18 12.75 -3.79
CA CYS A 211 19.41 11.32 -3.70
C CYS A 211 19.41 10.89 -2.23
N LYS A 212 18.62 9.87 -1.87
CA LYS A 212 18.62 9.32 -0.50
C LYS A 212 18.84 7.82 -0.51
N TRP A 213 19.95 7.38 0.09
CA TRP A 213 20.23 5.96 0.35
C TRP A 213 20.05 5.65 1.83
N THR A 214 19.43 4.50 2.11
CA THR A 214 19.25 3.99 3.48
C THR A 214 19.98 2.65 3.61
N ILE A 215 20.96 2.56 4.49
CA ILE A 215 21.69 1.30 4.74
C ILE A 215 21.17 0.72 6.05
N LEU A 216 20.73 -0.53 6.03
CA LEU A 216 20.17 -1.21 7.18
C LEU A 216 21.04 -2.42 7.53
N ALA A 217 21.54 -2.44 8.77
CA ALA A 217 22.29 -3.55 9.35
C ALA A 217 21.49 -4.21 10.48
N ASP A 218 21.80 -5.47 10.80
CA ASP A 218 21.14 -6.18 11.88
C ASP A 218 21.58 -5.64 13.26
N PRO A 219 20.79 -5.82 14.33
CA PRO A 219 21.13 -5.31 15.65
C PRO A 219 22.47 -5.86 16.16
N GLY A 220 23.44 -4.97 16.38
CA GLY A 220 24.80 -5.31 16.84
C GLY A 220 25.87 -5.16 15.76
N ASP A 221 25.48 -5.05 14.49
CA ASP A 221 26.40 -4.85 13.39
C ASP A 221 26.82 -3.37 13.25
N THR A 222 28.03 -3.14 12.75
CA THR A 222 28.56 -1.80 12.44
C THR A 222 28.60 -1.60 10.93
N ILE A 223 28.07 -0.48 10.45
CA ILE A 223 28.18 -0.08 9.04
C ILE A 223 29.50 0.66 8.84
N SER A 224 30.31 0.20 7.88
CA SER A 224 31.52 0.89 7.42
C SER A 224 31.30 1.43 6.01
N LEU A 225 31.58 2.71 5.80
CA LEU A 225 31.52 3.37 4.50
C LEU A 225 32.93 3.61 4.00
N VAL A 226 33.23 3.17 2.78
CA VAL A 226 34.52 3.39 2.13
C VAL A 226 34.28 4.14 0.83
N PHE A 227 34.83 5.35 0.74
CA PHE A 227 34.78 6.15 -0.48
C PHE A 227 35.94 5.77 -1.39
N THR A 228 35.63 5.13 -2.53
CA THR A 228 36.65 4.75 -3.52
C THR A 228 36.96 5.88 -4.49
N GLU A 229 35.95 6.68 -4.83
CA GLU A 229 36.04 7.84 -5.71
C GLU A 229 35.10 8.93 -5.17
N PHE A 230 35.56 10.18 -5.13
CA PHE A 230 34.77 11.31 -4.60
C PHE A 230 35.09 12.61 -5.34
N GLN A 231 34.08 13.15 -6.03
CA GLN A 231 34.13 14.45 -6.71
C GLN A 231 32.75 15.10 -6.60
N MET A 232 32.70 16.38 -6.21
CA MET A 232 31.46 17.17 -6.09
C MET A 232 31.71 18.61 -6.55
N GLU A 233 30.68 19.29 -7.07
CA GLU A 233 30.78 20.70 -7.44
C GLU A 233 30.84 21.59 -6.19
N GLU A 234 31.83 22.48 -6.11
CA GLU A 234 31.95 23.41 -4.98
C GLU A 234 30.75 24.36 -4.92
N LYS A 235 30.11 24.44 -3.75
CA LYS A 235 29.01 25.37 -3.37
C LYS A 235 27.61 25.04 -3.90
N SER A 236 27.45 24.02 -4.74
CA SER A 236 26.14 23.60 -5.26
C SER A 236 25.70 22.25 -4.70
N ASP A 237 26.63 21.28 -4.63
CA ASP A 237 26.32 19.91 -4.22
C ASP A 237 26.91 19.59 -2.85
N TYR A 238 26.18 18.81 -2.04
CA TYR A 238 26.69 18.28 -0.77
C TYR A 238 26.21 16.85 -0.52
N LEU A 239 27.05 16.06 0.13
CA LEU A 239 26.70 14.72 0.61
C LEU A 239 26.49 14.78 2.12
N GLU A 240 25.29 14.44 2.57
CA GLU A 240 24.96 14.34 3.98
C GLU A 240 24.85 12.87 4.41
N ILE A 241 25.41 12.54 5.57
CA ILE A 241 25.40 11.18 6.13
C ILE A 241 24.85 11.27 7.55
N GLU A 242 23.70 10.66 7.77
CA GLU A 242 23.07 10.54 9.09
C GLU A 242 23.11 9.09 9.58
N GLY A 243 23.40 8.92 10.87
CA GLY A 243 23.45 7.61 11.53
C GLY A 243 22.62 7.59 12.81
N SER A 244 22.23 6.39 13.26
CA SER A 244 21.50 6.18 14.51
C SER A 244 22.31 6.55 15.77
N LYS A 245 23.64 6.62 15.63
CA LYS A 245 24.60 7.10 16.63
C LYS A 245 25.58 8.04 15.95
N GLN A 246 26.21 8.91 16.74
CA GLN A 246 27.20 9.85 16.27
C GLN A 246 28.37 9.09 15.59
N PRO A 247 28.73 9.41 14.34
CA PRO A 247 29.75 8.68 13.61
C PRO A 247 31.10 8.85 14.31
N THR A 248 31.83 7.75 14.46
CA THR A 248 33.22 7.76 14.92
C THR A 248 34.10 7.91 13.69
N ILE A 249 34.55 9.14 13.44
CA ILE A 249 35.49 9.44 12.36
C ILE A 249 36.88 8.97 12.84
N TRP A 250 37.46 7.97 12.18
CA TRP A 250 38.85 7.52 12.36
C TRP A 250 39.56 7.50 11.02
#